data_AF-A0A9E7R099-F1
#
_entry.id   AF-A0A9E7R099-F1
#
_cell.length_a   1.000
_cell.length_b   1.000
_cell.length_c   1.000
_cell.angle_alpha   90.00
_cell.angle_beta   90.00
_cell.angle_gamma   90.00
#
_symmetry.space_group_name_H-M   'P 1'
#
loop_
_entity.id
_entity.type
_entity.pdbx_description
1 polymer ?
#
loop_
_entity_poly.entity_id
_entity_poly.type
_entity_poly.pdbx_seq_one_letter_code
_entity_poly.pdbx_strand_id
1 'polypeptide(L)'
;MGRTNPTYRDTLTAVESRWSAYRRALRRRDQPHFDAVFGHGRAHADAAGQLNHAEPLFPLLVSALVEQERRIAELEAALDPDAVQD
;
A
#
# COMPACT_ATOMS: atom_id res chain seq x y z
N MET A 1 -2.69 -32.54 8.66
CA MET A 1 -3.45 -31.32 8.98
C MET A 1 -2.92 -30.22 8.09
N GLY A 2 -3.71 -29.84 7.08
CA GLY A 2 -3.28 -29.03 5.94
C GLY A 2 -2.79 -27.65 6.35
N ARG A 3 -1.67 -27.22 5.76
CA ARG A 3 -1.22 -25.83 5.84
C ARG A 3 -2.19 -25.02 4.99
N THR A 4 -3.11 -24.29 5.63
CA THR A 4 -3.90 -23.26 4.95
C THR A 4 -2.92 -22.37 4.19
N ASN A 5 -3.15 -22.16 2.89
CA ASN A 5 -2.34 -21.23 2.11
C ASN A 5 -2.39 -19.86 2.82
N PRO A 6 -1.23 -19.22 3.06
CA PRO A 6 -1.21 -17.91 3.69
C PRO A 6 -2.06 -16.95 2.87
N THR A 7 -2.92 -16.19 3.55
CA THR A 7 -3.70 -15.15 2.88
C THR A 7 -2.76 -14.04 2.39
N TYR A 8 -3.23 -13.22 1.45
CA TYR A 8 -2.49 -12.02 1.07
C TYR A 8 -2.21 -11.12 2.29
N ARG A 9 -3.13 -11.06 3.26
CA ARG A 9 -2.94 -10.34 4.53
C ARG A 9 -1.82 -10.91 5.40
N ASP A 10 -1.71 -12.23 5.50
CA ASP A 10 -0.60 -12.88 6.22
C ASP A 10 0.73 -12.56 5.54
N THR A 11 0.70 -12.57 4.20
CA THR A 11 1.87 -12.27 3.38
C THR A 11 2.32 -10.81 3.54
N LEU A 12 1.39 -9.85 3.57
CA LEU A 12 1.68 -8.44 3.84
C LEU A 12 2.29 -8.22 5.23
N THR A 13 1.77 -8.90 6.26
CA THR A 13 2.33 -8.84 7.61
C THR A 13 3.77 -9.34 7.64
N ALA A 14 4.07 -10.41 6.89
CA ALA A 14 5.42 -10.93 6.75
C ALA A 14 6.35 -9.97 6.00
N VAL A 15 5.87 -9.28 4.96
CA VAL A 15 6.64 -8.25 4.25
C VAL A 15 6.93 -7.08 5.20
N GLU A 16 5.92 -6.52 5.86
CA GLU A 16 6.07 -5.40 6.80
C GLU A 16 7.11 -5.68 7.88
N SER A 17 7.09 -6.90 8.44
CA SER A 17 8.05 -7.34 9.44
C SER A 17 9.50 -7.29 8.95
N ARG A 18 9.75 -7.69 7.69
CA ARG A 18 11.09 -7.64 7.06
C ARG A 18 11.62 -6.21 6.91
N TRP A 19 10.72 -5.23 6.78
CA TRP A 19 11.07 -3.82 6.65
C TRP A 19 11.20 -3.07 7.99
N SER A 20 11.04 -3.76 9.12
CA SER A 20 11.12 -3.12 10.45
C SER A 20 12.43 -2.39 10.73
N ALA A 21 13.56 -2.87 10.21
CA ALA A 21 14.86 -2.20 10.34
C ALA A 21 14.92 -0.92 9.49
N TYR A 22 14.41 -0.97 8.27
CA TYR A 22 14.29 0.19 7.39
C TYR A 22 13.41 1.28 8.03
N ARG A 23 12.23 0.90 8.52
CA ARG A 23 11.32 1.80 9.24
C ARG A 23 11.99 2.49 10.42
N ARG A 24 12.79 1.76 11.21
CA ARG A 24 13.52 2.32 12.36
C ARG A 24 14.61 3.31 11.95
N ALA A 25 15.21 3.12 10.77
CA ALA A 25 16.23 4.01 10.24
C ALA A 25 15.65 5.30 9.62
N LEU A 26 14.37 5.31 9.24
CA LEU A 26 13.69 6.51 8.73
C LEU A 26 13.63 7.62 9.79
N ARG A 27 13.69 8.88 9.32
CA ARG A 27 13.42 10.03 10.18
C ARG A 27 12.02 9.91 10.77
N ARG A 28 11.83 10.42 12.00
CA ARG A 28 10.54 10.35 12.70
C ARG A 28 9.36 10.89 11.90
N ARG A 29 9.59 11.92 11.06
CA ARG A 29 8.58 12.51 10.17
C ARG A 29 8.17 11.60 9.00
N ASP A 30 9.04 10.68 8.59
CA ASP A 30 8.80 9.81 7.43
C ASP A 30 8.16 8.46 7.84
N GLN A 31 8.27 8.08 9.12
CA GLN A 31 7.69 6.82 9.63
C GLN A 31 6.16 6.72 9.43
N PRO A 32 5.33 7.76 9.68
CA PRO A 32 3.90 7.67 9.41
C PRO A 32 3.57 7.47 7.94
N HIS A 33 4.35 8.08 7.02
CA HIS A 33 4.18 7.90 5.59
C HIS A 33 4.55 6.49 5.14
N PHE A 34 5.61 5.92 5.73
CA PHE A 34 5.96 4.53 5.53
C PHE A 34 4.86 3.58 6.02
N ASP A 35 4.30 3.81 7.21
CA ASP A 35 3.22 2.98 7.75
C ASP A 35 1.96 3.03 6.86
N ALA A 36 1.67 4.19 6.26
CA ALA A 36 0.56 4.36 5.34
C ALA A 36 0.67 3.45 4.10
N VAL A 37 1.88 3.17 3.57
CA VAL A 37 2.09 2.25 2.44
C VAL A 37 1.49 0.88 2.72
N PHE A 38 1.73 0.33 3.92
CA PHE A 38 1.16 -0.96 4.32
C PHE A 38 -0.34 -0.85 4.64
N GLY A 39 -0.82 0.33 5.05
CA GLY A 39 -2.26 0.63 5.12
C GLY A 39 -2.94 0.52 3.75
N HIS A 40 -2.37 1.16 2.73
CA HIS A 40 -2.86 1.11 1.35
C HIS A 40 -2.87 -0.32 0.80
N GLY A 41 -1.78 -1.09 1.00
CA GLY A 41 -1.75 -2.50 0.60
C GLY A 41 -2.85 -3.36 1.22
N ARG A 42 -3.22 -3.10 2.49
CA ARG A 42 -4.33 -3.82 3.16
C ARG A 42 -5.71 -3.39 2.67
N ALA A 43 -5.88 -2.13 2.28
CA ALA A 43 -7.14 -1.61 1.75
C ALA A 43 -7.52 -2.23 0.39
N HIS A 44 -6.50 -2.64 -0.38
CA HIS A 44 -6.65 -3.26 -1.70
C HIS A 44 -6.39 -4.78 -1.69
N ALA A 45 -6.54 -5.42 -0.53
CA ALA A 45 -6.23 -6.84 -0.34
C ALA A 45 -7.13 -7.78 -1.16
N ASP A 46 -8.36 -7.37 -1.44
CA ASP A 46 -9.32 -8.07 -2.30
C ASP A 46 -8.87 -8.04 -3.78
N ALA A 47 -8.45 -6.88 -4.28
CA ALA A 47 -7.93 -6.71 -5.63
C ALA A 47 -6.60 -7.47 -5.81
N ALA A 48 -5.68 -7.34 -4.84
CA ALA A 48 -4.41 -8.03 -4.85
C ALA A 48 -4.56 -9.56 -4.78
N GLY A 49 -5.58 -10.05 -4.06
CA GLY A 49 -5.89 -11.47 -3.95
C GLY A 49 -6.26 -12.13 -5.29
N GLN A 50 -6.73 -11.36 -6.28
CA GLN A 50 -7.09 -11.88 -7.61
C GLN A 50 -5.88 -12.21 -8.48
N LEU A 51 -4.71 -11.60 -8.20
CA LEU A 51 -3.56 -11.70 -9.08
C LEU A 51 -2.77 -13.02 -8.95
N ASN A 52 -3.09 -13.88 -7.97
CA ASN A 52 -2.32 -15.10 -7.65
C ASN A 52 -0.79 -14.87 -7.70
N HIS A 53 -0.33 -13.69 -7.29
CA HIS A 53 1.06 -13.29 -7.47
C HIS A 53 1.98 -13.98 -6.47
N ALA A 54 3.06 -14.58 -6.99
CA ALA A 54 4.10 -15.18 -6.17
C ALA A 54 4.91 -14.13 -5.36
N GLU A 55 4.95 -12.88 -5.84
CA GLU A 55 5.68 -11.79 -5.19
C GLU A 55 4.69 -10.74 -4.63
N PRO A 56 4.47 -10.71 -3.30
CA PRO A 56 3.52 -9.82 -2.64
C PRO A 56 3.94 -8.34 -2.65
N LEU A 57 5.20 -8.03 -2.92
CA LEU A 57 5.67 -6.65 -2.97
C LEU A 57 5.04 -5.87 -4.14
N PHE A 58 4.79 -6.50 -5.30
CA PHE A 58 4.22 -5.79 -6.44
C PHE A 58 2.80 -5.29 -6.17
N PRO A 59 1.84 -6.13 -5.71
CA PRO A 59 0.51 -5.63 -5.36
C PRO A 59 0.56 -4.55 -4.28
N LEU A 60 1.42 -4.68 -3.25
CA LEU A 60 1.60 -3.66 -2.22
C LEU A 60 1.98 -2.30 -2.82
N LEU A 61 2.97 -2.28 -3.71
CA LEU A 61 3.44 -1.05 -4.35
C LEU A 61 2.39 -0.45 -5.28
N VAL A 62 1.68 -1.29 -6.06
CA VAL A 62 0.58 -0.83 -6.92
C VAL A 62 -0.55 -0.20 -6.09
N SER A 63 -0.96 -0.85 -4.99
CA SER A 63 -1.98 -0.29 -4.09
C SER A 63 -1.54 1.05 -3.48
N ALA A 64 -0.27 1.17 -3.11
CA ALA A 64 0.27 2.43 -2.60
C ALA A 64 0.26 3.54 -3.66
N LEU A 65 0.62 3.22 -4.91
CA LEU A 65 0.55 4.16 -6.02
C LEU A 65 -0.90 4.61 -6.28
N VAL A 66 -1.86 3.69 -6.33
CA VAL A 66 -3.28 4.03 -6.54
C VAL A 66 -3.80 5.00 -5.47
N GLU A 67 -3.48 4.77 -4.20
CA GLU A 67 -3.89 5.66 -3.12
C GLU A 67 -3.18 7.02 -3.15
N GLN A 68 -1.94 7.05 -3.63
CA GLN A 68 -1.20 8.30 -3.84
C GLN A 68 -1.77 9.09 -5.01
N GLU A 69 -2.06 8.46 -6.15
CA GLU A 69 -2.73 9.09 -7.30
C GLU A 69 -4.09 9.66 -6.91
N ARG A 70 -4.91 8.90 -6.15
CA ARG A 70 -6.18 9.41 -5.62
C ARG A 70 -5.99 10.66 -4.76
N ARG A 71 -5.01 10.62 -3.84
CA ARG A 71 -4.73 11.77 -2.97
C ARG A 71 -4.22 12.98 -3.76
N ILE A 72 -3.42 12.76 -4.80
CA ILE A 72 -2.95 13.83 -5.69
C ILE A 72 -4.14 14.48 -6.39
N ALA A 73 -5.01 13.69 -7.02
CA ALA A 73 -6.22 14.19 -7.68
C ALA A 73 -7.14 14.97 -6.73
N GLU A 74 -7.32 14.50 -5.49
CA GLU A 74 -8.09 15.21 -4.46
C GLU A 74 -7.47 16.56 -4.08
N LEU A 75 -6.14 16.63 -3.97
CA LEU A 75 -5.43 17.86 -3.67
C LEU A 75 -5.47 18.83 -4.86
N GLU A 76 -5.33 18.33 -6.09
CA GLU A 76 -5.43 19.13 -7.32
C GLU A 76 -6.83 19.73 -7.47
N ALA A 77 -7.89 18.93 -7.28
CA ALA A 77 -9.27 19.41 -7.30
C ALA A 77 -9.58 20.45 -6.21
N ALA A 78 -8.91 20.36 -5.05
CA ALA A 78 -9.07 21.35 -3.98
C ALA A 78 -8.35 22.68 -4.28
N LEU A 79 -7.28 22.65 -5.09
CA LEU A 79 -6.53 23.83 -5.51
C LEU A 79 -7.16 24.50 -6.73
N ASP A 80 -7.73 23.70 -7.64
CA ASP A 80 -8.40 24.16 -8.85
C ASP A 80 -9.66 23.32 -9.12
N PRO A 81 -10.82 23.72 -8.57
CA PRO A 81 -12.07 22.98 -8.74
C PRO A 81 -12.56 22.94 -10.20
N ASP A 82 -12.00 23.76 -11.09
CA ASP A 82 -12.36 23.84 -12.50
C ASP A 82 -11.44 22.99 -13.41
N ALA A 83 -10.29 22.50 -12.91
CA ALA A 83 -9.34 21.67 -13.68
C ALA A 83 -9.75 20.20 -13.84
N VAL A 84 -10.79 19.74 -13.15
CA VAL A 84 -11.23 18.32 -13.14
C VAL A 84 -12.00 17.93 -14.42
N GLN A 85 -12.18 18.87 -15.38
CA GLN A 85 -13.06 18.66 -16.54
C GLN A 85 -12.34 18.39 -17.88
N ASP A 86 -11.01 18.34 -17.94
CA ASP A 86 -10.26 18.03 -19.17
C ASP A 86 -9.65 16.61 -19.17
#